data_AF-A0A2E6TUJ7-F1
#
_entry.id   AF-A0A2E6TUJ7-F1
#
_cell.length_a   1.000
_cell.length_b   1.000
_cell.length_c   1.000
_cell.angle_alpha   90.00
_cell.angle_beta   90.00
_cell.angle_gamma   90.00
#
_symmetry.space_group_name_H-M   'P 1'
#
loop_
_entity.id
_entity.type
_entity.pdbx_description
1 polymer ?
#
loop_
_entity_poly.entity_id
_entity_poly.type
_entity_poly.pdbx_seq_one_letter_code
_entity_poly.pdbx_strand_id
1 'polypeptide(L)' 'MTPEEQTALAQALEQSGCPANKAKAMAAQLDKRAQQLATEQNRPYAEALAHLLNLMREGWAARQK' A
#
# COMPACT_ATOMS: atom_id res chain seq x y z
N MET A 1 -3.24 11.72 -2.48
CA MET A 1 -2.25 11.53 -1.41
C MET A 1 -1.14 12.56 -1.55
N THR A 2 -0.66 13.15 -0.46
CA THR A 2 0.48 14.09 -0.43
C THR A 2 1.83 13.35 -0.37
N PRO A 3 2.97 14.03 -0.61
CA PRO A 3 4.29 13.42 -0.46
C PRO A 3 4.60 12.91 0.96
N GLU A 4 4.07 13.58 1.98
CA GLU A 4 4.25 13.19 3.39
C GLU A 4 3.46 11.91 3.70
N GLU A 5 2.22 11.83 3.23
CA GLU A 5 1.39 10.62 3.34
C GLU A 5 2.01 9.43 2.59
N GLN A 6 2.59 9.66 1.40
CA GLN A 6 3.32 8.60 0.68
C GLN A 6 4.56 8.11 1.44
N THR A 7 5.24 9.02 2.14
CA THR A 7 6.41 8.66 2.96
C THR A 7 5.98 7.80 4.16
N ALA A 8 4.91 8.19 4.85
CA ALA A 8 4.32 7.40 5.92
C ALA A 8 3.86 6.01 5.44
N LEU A 9 3.28 5.94 4.24
CA LEU A 9 2.88 4.68 3.61
C LEU A 9 4.09 3.78 3.31
N ALA A 10 5.18 4.34 2.81
CA ALA A 10 6.42 3.60 2.60
C ALA A 10 6.98 3.03 3.92
N GLN A 11 6.99 3.82 4.99
CA GLN A 11 7.42 3.35 6.32
C GLN A 11 6.54 2.21 6.85
N ALA A 12 5.21 2.30 6.67
CA ALA A 12 4.29 1.23 7.05
C ALA A 12 4.56 -0.06 6.26
N LEU A 13 4.89 0.05 4.97
CA LEU A 13 5.29 -1.09 4.15
C LEU A 13 6.59 -1.72 4.66
N GLU A 14 7.59 -0.93 5.03
CA GLU A 14 8.85 -1.43 5.60
C GLU A 14 8.62 -2.22 6.88
N GLN A 15 7.78 -1.70 7.77
CA GLN A 15 7.39 -2.39 9.01
C GLN A 15 6.64 -3.70 8.75
N SER A 16 5.94 -3.82 7.62
CA SER A 16 5.27 -5.05 7.19
C SER A 16 6.21 -6.08 6.54
N GLY A 17 7.50 -5.75 6.35
CA GLY A 17 8.50 -6.61 5.73
C GLY A 17 8.85 -6.28 4.28
N CYS A 18 8.34 -5.16 3.74
CA CYS A 18 8.79 -4.67 2.44
C CYS A 18 10.26 -4.17 2.53
N PRO A 19 11.13 -4.51 1.57
CA PRO A 19 12.43 -3.89 1.46
C PRO A 19 12.34 -2.36 1.27
N ALA A 20 13.13 -1.58 2.02
CA ALA A 20 13.12 -0.11 1.97
C ALA A 20 13.36 0.46 0.56
N ASN A 21 14.22 -0.18 -0.23
CA ASN A 21 14.48 0.20 -1.62
C ASN A 21 13.28 0.00 -2.57
N LYS A 22 12.25 -0.74 -2.14
CA LYS A 22 10.99 -0.96 -2.88
C LYS A 22 9.81 -0.22 -2.27
N ALA A 23 9.87 0.12 -0.98
CA ALA A 23 8.75 0.68 -0.23
C ALA A 23 8.21 1.98 -0.85
N LYS A 24 9.08 2.91 -1.24
CA LYS A 24 8.68 4.18 -1.87
C LYS A 24 7.96 3.97 -3.22
N ALA A 25 8.52 3.12 -4.08
CA ALA A 25 7.90 2.81 -5.38
C ALA A 25 6.55 2.10 -5.19
N MET A 26 6.46 1.22 -4.20
CA MET A 26 5.25 0.48 -3.90
C MET A 26 4.17 1.35 -3.26
N ALA A 27 4.53 2.31 -2.42
CA ALA A 27 3.60 3.32 -1.90
C ALA A 27 2.91 4.09 -3.03
N ALA A 28 3.67 4.52 -4.05
CA ALA A 28 3.10 5.19 -5.23
C ALA A 28 2.19 4.27 -6.06
N GLN A 29 2.53 2.99 -6.20
CA GLN A 29 1.68 2.01 -6.88
C GLN A 29 0.38 1.74 -6.12
N LEU A 30 0.46 1.64 -4.79
CA LEU A 30 -0.71 1.44 -3.93
C LEU A 30 -1.66 2.63 -3.99
N ASP A 31 -1.13 3.87 -4.00
CA ASP A 31 -1.94 5.08 -4.20
C ASP A 31 -2.77 5.00 -5.48
N LYS A 32 -2.08 4.76 -6.59
CA LYS A 32 -2.71 4.70 -7.92
C LYS A 32 -3.78 3.63 -7.97
N ARG A 33 -3.49 2.45 -7.40
CA ARG A 33 -4.45 1.35 -7.35
C ARG A 33 -5.62 1.63 -6.42
N ALA A 34 -5.40 2.30 -5.29
CA ALA A 34 -6.47 2.71 -4.38
C ALA A 34 -7.41 3.74 -5.04
N GLN A 35 -6.87 4.69 -5.81
CA GLN A 35 -7.68 5.64 -6.60
C GLN A 35 -8.51 4.93 -7.67
N GLN A 36 -7.88 3.98 -8.38
CA GLN A 36 -8.58 3.16 -9.38
C GLN A 36 -9.71 2.35 -8.76
N LEU A 37 -9.43 1.62 -7.66
CA LEU A 37 -10.43 0.85 -6.92
C LEU A 37 -11.56 1.73 -6.41
N ALA A 38 -11.24 2.93 -5.91
CA ALA A 38 -12.25 3.86 -5.43
C ALA A 38 -13.22 4.27 -6.54
N THR A 39 -12.68 4.48 -7.74
CA THR A 39 -13.47 4.88 -8.92
C THR A 39 -14.26 3.71 -9.50
N GLU A 40 -13.61 2.56 -9.70
CA GLU A 40 -14.19 1.42 -10.41
C GLU A 40 -15.17 0.62 -9.55
N GLN A 41 -14.93 0.53 -8.24
CA GLN A 41 -15.74 -0.25 -7.32
C GLN A 41 -16.62 0.61 -6.41
N ASN A 42 -16.67 1.92 -6.66
CA ASN A 42 -17.39 2.91 -5.84
C ASN A 42 -17.11 2.75 -4.34
N ARG A 43 -15.84 2.50 -4.00
CA ARG A 43 -15.36 2.29 -2.64
C ARG A 43 -14.65 3.54 -2.13
N PRO A 44 -14.75 3.90 -0.84
CA PRO A 44 -13.91 4.96 -0.29
C PRO A 44 -12.41 4.67 -0.49
N TYR A 45 -11.64 5.67 -0.90
CA TYR A 45 -10.18 5.55 -1.09
C TYR A 45 -9.47 4.93 0.12
N ALA A 46 -9.84 5.34 1.33
CA ALA A 46 -9.26 4.83 2.56
C ALA A 46 -9.48 3.32 2.73
N GLU A 47 -10.67 2.80 2.41
CA GLU A 47 -10.96 1.37 2.46
C GLU A 47 -10.24 0.59 1.37
N ALA A 48 -10.10 1.17 0.17
CA ALA A 48 -9.34 0.56 -0.92
C ALA A 48 -7.84 0.46 -0.56
N LEU A 49 -7.27 1.52 -0.01
CA LEU A 49 -5.87 1.55 0.42
C LEU A 49 -5.62 0.58 1.58
N ALA A 50 -6.48 0.57 2.60
CA ALA A 50 -6.38 -0.36 3.72
C ALA A 50 -6.46 -1.83 3.26
N HIS A 51 -7.34 -2.14 2.31
CA HIS A 51 -7.44 -3.46 1.72
C HIS A 51 -6.13 -3.87 1.01
N LEU A 52 -5.56 -3.00 0.19
CA LEU A 52 -4.31 -3.28 -0.50
C LEU A 52 -3.11 -3.44 0.47
N LEU A 53 -3.07 -2.66 1.54
CA LEU A 53 -2.05 -2.80 2.58
C LEU A 53 -2.13 -4.15 3.30
N ASN A 54 -3.33 -4.62 3.62
CA ASN A 54 -3.53 -5.94 4.21
C ASN A 54 -3.06 -7.05 3.27
N LEU A 55 -3.41 -6.99 1.98
CA LEU A 55 -2.93 -7.94 0.97
C LEU A 55 -1.40 -7.96 0.89
N MET A 56 -0.76 -6.79 0.98
CA MET A 56 0.70 -6.72 0.94
C MET A 56 1.34 -7.38 2.14
N ARG A 57 0.84 -7.08 3.35
CA ARG A 57 1.30 -7.71 4.59
C ARG A 57 1.18 -9.24 4.52
N GLU A 58 0.08 -9.76 4.01
CA GLU A 58 -0.13 -11.20 3.82
C GLU A 58 0.88 -11.79 2.82
N GLY A 59 1.11 -11.11 1.70
CA GLY A 59 2.09 -11.54 0.69
C GLY A 59 3.52 -11.61 1.21
N TRP A 60 3.92 -10.70 2.10
CA TRP A 60 5.24 -10.74 2.75
C TRP A 60 5.31 -11.80 3.85
N ALA A 61 4.26 -11.95 4.66
CA ALA A 61 4.17 -12.99 5.68
C ALA A 61 4.23 -14.40 5.07
N ALA A 62 3.58 -14.61 3.92
CA ALA A 62 3.60 -15.89 3.21
C ALA A 62 4.97 -16.26 2.63
N ARG A 63 5.81 -15.27 2.26
CA ARG A 63 7.18 -15.50 1.74
C ARG A 63 8.21 -15.84 2.83
N GLN A 64 7.83 -15.74 4.10
CA GLN A 64 8.69 -16.10 5.24
C GLN A 64 8.42 -17.50 5.82
N LYS A 65 7.57 -18.31 5.18
CA LYS A 65 7.37 -19.73 5.47
C LYS A 65 8.01 -20.60 4.40
#